data_AF-A0A822AF26-F1
#
_entry.id   AF-A0A822AF26-F1
#
_cell.length_a   1.000
_cell.length_b   1.000
_cell.length_c   1.000
_cell.angle_alpha   90.00
_cell.angle_beta   90.00
_cell.angle_gamma   90.00
#
_symmetry.space_group_name_H-M   'P 1'
#
loop_
_entity.id
_entity.type
_entity.pdbx_description
1 polymer ?
#
loop_
_entity_poly.entity_id
_entity_poly.type
_entity_poly.pdbx_seq_one_letter_code
_entity_poly.pdbx_strand_id
1 'polypeptide(L)'
;LPPNSFIHIDQFKTLTHLANQLDYVSNYIDIFSFYHQWRINYRLLTWKSNYFIDDRFCDLCIKLHDDLTPKSYLNFSQWLNQCT
;
A
#
# COMPACT_ATOMS: atom_id res chain seq x y z
N LEU A 1 15.17 -0.85 4.59
CA LEU A 1 13.93 -0.61 3.82
C LEU A 1 14.13 -1.16 2.42
N PRO A 2 13.12 -1.78 1.80
CA PRO A 2 13.26 -2.24 0.42
C PRO A 2 13.59 -1.07 -0.53
N PRO A 3 14.38 -1.31 -1.59
CA PRO A 3 14.72 -0.26 -2.54
C PRO A 3 13.46 0.27 -3.23
N ASN A 4 13.42 1.59 -3.50
CA ASN A 4 12.30 2.26 -4.17
C ASN A 4 10.92 1.99 -3.54
N SER A 5 10.85 1.70 -2.24
CA SER A 5 9.58 1.40 -1.56
C SER A 5 8.81 2.64 -1.10
N PHE A 6 9.42 3.81 -1.16
CA PHE A 6 8.84 5.11 -0.83
C PHE A 6 9.63 6.23 -1.50
N ILE A 7 9.02 7.42 -1.55
CA ILE A 7 9.64 8.66 -1.99
C ILE A 7 9.94 9.48 -0.73
N HIS A 8 11.20 9.85 -0.51
CA HIS A 8 11.59 10.63 0.67
C HIS A 8 11.74 12.11 0.31
N ILE A 9 11.23 13.00 1.14
CA ILE A 9 11.27 14.46 0.89
C ILE A 9 12.70 14.99 0.73
N ASP A 10 13.65 14.46 1.51
CA ASP A 10 15.06 14.90 1.46
C ASP A 10 15.78 14.54 0.15
N GLN A 11 15.18 13.72 -0.71
CA GLN A 11 15.73 13.44 -2.05
C GLN A 11 15.60 14.64 -3.00
N PHE A 12 14.81 15.65 -2.63
CA PHE A 12 14.48 16.78 -3.49
C PHE A 12 15.03 18.09 -2.92
N LYS A 13 15.65 18.89 -3.78
CA LYS A 13 16.19 20.20 -3.39
C LYS A 13 15.09 21.20 -2.99
N THR A 14 13.88 21.04 -3.54
CA THR A 14 12.74 21.93 -3.28
C THR A 14 11.44 21.14 -3.34
N LEU A 15 10.39 21.67 -2.71
CA LEU A 15 9.05 21.09 -2.75
C LEU A 15 8.47 21.03 -4.16
N THR A 16 8.81 21.98 -5.04
CA THR A 16 8.38 21.95 -6.44
C THR A 16 8.89 20.71 -7.18
N HIS A 17 10.15 20.30 -6.94
CA HIS A 17 10.68 19.08 -7.54
C HIS A 17 9.96 17.83 -7.04
N LEU A 18 9.63 17.78 -5.74
CA LEU A 18 8.82 16.70 -5.18
C LEU A 18 7.41 16.68 -5.81
N ALA A 19 6.74 17.84 -5.89
CA ALA A 19 5.41 17.93 -6.49
C ALA A 19 5.40 17.43 -7.95
N ASN A 20 6.38 17.85 -8.75
CA ASN A 20 6.53 17.38 -10.13
C ASN A 20 6.77 15.86 -10.21
N GLN A 21 7.57 15.31 -9.28
CA GLN A 21 7.77 13.86 -9.22
C GLN A 21 6.49 13.11 -8.85
N LEU A 22 5.71 13.61 -7.90
CA LEU A 22 4.45 13.01 -7.50
C LEU A 22 3.41 13.08 -8.63
N ASP A 23 3.35 14.22 -9.33
CA ASP A 23 2.50 14.37 -10.52
C ASP A 23 2.88 13.35 -11.60
N TYR A 24 4.17 13.21 -11.91
CA TYR A 24 4.67 12.18 -12.82
C TYR A 24 4.28 10.77 -12.37
N VAL A 25 4.58 10.38 -11.13
CA VAL A 25 4.22 9.05 -10.60
C VAL A 25 2.71 8.79 -10.68
N SER A 26 1.88 9.80 -10.45
CA SER A 26 0.41 9.65 -10.47
C SER A 26 -0.18 9.46 -11.88
N ASN A 27 0.48 9.99 -12.91
CA ASN A 27 -0.02 9.96 -14.29
C ASN A 27 0.45 8.72 -15.08
N TYR A 28 1.50 8.03 -14.62
CA TYR A 28 2.13 6.90 -15.33
C TYR A 28 2.07 5.61 -14.49
N ILE A 29 1.19 4.68 -14.89
CA ILE A 29 0.90 3.44 -14.14
C ILE A 29 2.11 2.51 -14.01
N ASP A 30 3.00 2.51 -15.00
CA ASP A 30 4.25 1.74 -15.01
C ASP A 30 5.23 2.27 -13.95
N ILE A 31 5.35 3.59 -13.85
CA ILE A 31 6.18 4.27 -12.84
C ILE A 31 5.59 4.06 -11.45
N PHE A 32 4.27 4.21 -11.30
CA PHE A 32 3.60 3.88 -10.05
C PHE A 32 3.88 2.44 -9.62
N SER A 33 3.70 1.49 -10.54
CA SER A 33 3.91 0.06 -10.27
C SER A 33 5.36 -0.27 -9.90
N PHE A 34 6.34 0.47 -10.43
CA PHE A 34 7.75 0.32 -10.07
C PHE A 34 7.99 0.49 -8.56
N TYR A 35 7.34 1.48 -7.92
CA TYR A 35 7.43 1.68 -6.46
C TYR A 35 6.79 0.57 -5.63
N HIS A 36 6.08 -0.37 -6.27
CA HIS A 36 5.48 -1.54 -5.62
C HIS A 36 6.23 -2.85 -5.91
N GLN A 37 7.24 -2.86 -6.78
CA GLN A 37 7.99 -4.07 -7.15
C GLN A 37 8.71 -4.73 -5.97
N TRP A 38 9.07 -3.97 -4.94
CA TRP A 38 9.68 -4.53 -3.74
C TRP A 38 8.82 -5.62 -3.08
N ARG A 39 7.48 -5.60 -3.28
CA ARG A 39 6.58 -6.61 -2.71
C ARG A 39 6.81 -8.03 -3.24
N ILE A 40 7.55 -8.17 -4.34
CA ILE A 40 7.94 -9.47 -4.90
C ILE A 40 8.96 -10.17 -4.00
N ASN A 41 9.92 -9.41 -3.48
CA ASN A 41 11.09 -9.95 -2.76
C ASN A 41 11.07 -9.67 -1.26
N TYR A 42 10.17 -8.79 -0.81
CA TYR A 42 10.08 -8.34 0.57
C TYR A 42 8.63 -8.42 1.05
N ARG A 43 8.42 -8.77 2.32
CA ARG A 43 7.10 -8.80 2.97
C ARG A 43 7.11 -7.98 4.25
N LEU A 44 5.93 -7.48 4.61
CA LEU A 44 5.72 -6.80 5.90
C LEU A 44 5.51 -7.85 6.99
N LEU A 45 6.47 -7.97 7.89
CA LEU A 45 6.33 -8.81 9.08
C LEU A 45 5.52 -8.05 10.12
N THR A 46 4.27 -8.46 10.34
CA THR A 46 3.46 -7.91 11.43
C THR A 46 3.67 -8.76 12.68
N TRP A 47 4.16 -8.16 13.77
CA TRP A 47 4.69 -8.88 14.94
C TRP A 47 3.61 -9.58 15.79
N LYS A 48 2.32 -9.49 15.42
CA LYS A 48 1.20 -10.00 16.21
C LYS A 48 0.29 -11.00 15.49
N SER A 49 0.47 -11.25 14.20
CA SER A 49 -0.36 -12.21 13.49
C SER A 49 0.54 -13.16 12.69
N ASN A 50 0.27 -14.47 12.77
CA ASN A 50 0.91 -15.48 11.92
C ASN A 50 0.46 -15.35 10.44
N TYR A 51 0.03 -14.16 10.02
CA TYR A 51 -0.49 -13.85 8.69
C TYR A 51 0.27 -12.66 8.10
N PHE A 52 0.48 -12.72 6.79
CA PHE A 52 1.03 -11.61 6.03
C PHE A 52 -0.11 -10.63 5.72
N ILE A 53 0.11 -9.35 6.01
CA ILE A 53 -0.90 -8.31 5.80
C ILE A 53 -1.26 -8.15 4.32
N ASP A 54 -0.29 -8.44 3.45
CA ASP A 54 -0.38 -8.47 2.00
C ASP A 54 -1.52 -9.39 1.52
N ASP A 55 -1.60 -10.60 2.05
CA ASP A 55 -2.63 -11.57 1.68
C ASP A 55 -4.04 -11.06 2.08
N ARG A 56 -4.15 -10.43 3.26
CA ARG A 56 -5.43 -9.88 3.75
C ARG A 56 -5.94 -8.70 2.93
N PHE A 57 -5.03 -7.87 2.40
CA PHE A 57 -5.42 -6.77 1.52
C PHE A 57 -5.84 -7.26 0.13
N CYS A 58 -5.23 -8.33 -0.38
CA CYS A 58 -5.70 -8.98 -1.61
C CYS A 58 -7.12 -9.54 -1.44
N ASP A 59 -7.38 -10.25 -0.34
CA ASP A 59 -8.73 -10.76 -0.02
C ASP A 59 -9.75 -9.63 0.10
N LEU A 60 -9.36 -8.51 0.72
CA LEU A 60 -10.22 -7.32 0.82
C LEU A 60 -10.55 -6.75 -0.56
N CYS A 61 -9.56 -6.64 -1.44
CA CYS A 61 -9.74 -6.13 -2.79
C CYS A 61 -10.79 -6.97 -3.55
N ILE A 62 -10.64 -8.29 -3.53
CA ILE A 62 -11.61 -9.22 -4.15
C ILE A 62 -13.01 -9.00 -3.56
N LYS A 63 -13.13 -8.97 -2.23
CA LYS A 63 -14.43 -8.74 -1.57
C LYS A 63 -15.06 -7.39 -1.91
N LEU A 64 -14.27 -6.33 -2.09
CA LEU A 64 -14.80 -5.02 -2.48
C LEU A 64 -15.36 -5.02 -3.91
N HIS A 65 -14.88 -5.91 -4.77
CA HIS A 65 -15.39 -6.07 -6.13
C HIS A 65 -16.57 -7.05 -6.23
N ASP A 66 -16.64 -8.04 -5.34
CA ASP A 66 -17.71 -9.05 -5.32
C ASP A 66 -18.93 -8.63 -4.47
N ASP A 67 -18.69 -7.96 -3.34
CA ASP A 67 -19.72 -7.56 -2.37
C ASP A 67 -19.93 -6.05 -2.41
N LEU A 68 -20.99 -5.64 -3.11
CA LEU A 68 -21.38 -4.23 -3.24
C LEU A 68 -22.11 -3.67 -2.01
N THR A 69 -22.31 -4.47 -0.96
CA THR A 69 -22.97 -3.99 0.25
C THR A 69 -22.04 -3.03 1.00
N PRO A 70 -22.47 -1.79 1.30
CA PRO A 70 -21.65 -0.85 2.05
C PRO A 70 -21.40 -1.36 3.46
N LYS A 71 -20.12 -1.53 3.84
CA LYS A 71 -19.70 -1.88 5.19
C LYS A 71 -18.84 -0.76 5.77
N SER A 72 -19.10 -0.39 7.01
CA SER A 72 -18.29 0.56 7.75
C SER A 72 -17.70 -0.11 8.99
N TYR A 73 -16.44 0.23 9.28
CA TYR A 73 -15.73 -0.24 10.46
C TYR A 73 -15.23 0.98 11.22
N LEU A 74 -15.46 1.02 12.53
CA LEU A 74 -15.06 2.16 13.38
C LEU A 74 -13.54 2.24 13.54
N ASN A 75 -12.84 1.12 13.44
CA ASN A 75 -11.39 1.05 13.57
C ASN A 75 -10.84 0.00 12.60
N PHE A 76 -9.78 0.38 11.86
CA PHE A 76 -9.06 -0.52 10.95
C PHE A 76 -8.51 -1.77 11.69
N SER A 77 -8.02 -1.60 12.92
CA SER A 77 -7.57 -2.73 13.75
C SER A 77 -8.72 -3.68 14.09
N GLN A 78 -9.94 -3.18 14.25
CA GLN A 78 -11.10 -4.03 14.53
C GLN A 78 -11.43 -4.90 13.30
N TRP A 79 -11.43 -4.32 12.11
CA TRP A 79 -11.57 -5.07 10.86
C TRP A 79 -10.49 -6.14 10.71
N LEU A 80 -9.22 -5.77 10.92
CA LEU A 80 -8.08 -6.69 10.77
C LEU A 80 -8.14 -7.86 11.77
N ASN A 81 -8.59 -7.61 13.00
CA ASN A 81 -8.67 -8.61 14.06
C ASN A 81 -9.90 -9.54 13.95
N GLN A 82 -10.92 -9.20 13.14
CA GLN A 82 -12.10 -10.06 12.93
C GLN A 82 -11.84 -11.24 11.99
N CYS A 83 -10.66 -11.30 11.39
CA CYS A 83 -10.28 -12.30 10.40
C CYS A 83 -9.62 -13.56 11.00
N THR A 84 -9.76 -13.78 12.33
CA THR A 84 -9.34 -15.01 13.05
C THR A 84 -10.39 -16.10 13.00
#